data_AF-A0A2V6A2Z9-F1
#
_entry.id   AF-A0A2V6A2Z9-F1
#
_cell.length_a   1.000
_cell.length_b   1.000
_cell.length_c   1.000
_cell.angle_alpha   90.00
_cell.angle_beta   90.00
_cell.angle_gamma   90.00
#
_symmetry.space_group_name_H-M   'P 1'
#
loop_
_entity.id
_entity.type
_entity.pdbx_description
1 polymer ?
#
loop_
_entity_poly.entity_id
_entity_poly.type
_entity_poly.pdbx_seq_one_letter_code
_entity_poly.pdbx_strand_id
1 'polypeptide(L)'
;MDFGVRLETAGYMVFRRIVKLDMVDDLIGGVTLVFWSRANAWAERIRIQTGNPKYFEWCEWLAERITERRVKLGHEPAPTRDAAWRE
;
A
#
# COMPACT_ATOMS: atom_id res chain seq x y z
N MET A 1 -10.10 10.01 6.95
CA MET A 1 -10.94 9.14 6.10
C MET A 1 -10.47 9.18 4.64
N ASP A 2 -10.32 10.38 4.06
CA ASP A 2 -9.92 10.60 2.66
C ASP A 2 -8.62 9.90 2.22
N PHE A 3 -7.60 9.87 3.08
CA PHE A 3 -6.36 9.15 2.77
C PHE A 3 -6.56 7.63 2.60
N GLY A 4 -7.42 7.03 3.43
CA GLY A 4 -7.72 5.60 3.35
C GLY A 4 -8.42 5.23 2.03
N VAL A 5 -9.36 6.06 1.57
CA VAL A 5 -10.05 5.87 0.28
C VAL A 5 -9.05 5.93 -0.89
N ARG A 6 -8.03 6.79 -0.80
CA ARG A 6 -6.96 6.84 -1.82
C ARG A 6 -6.14 5.55 -1.84
N LEU A 7 -5.83 4.97 -0.69
CA LEU A 7 -5.14 3.67 -0.61
C LEU A 7 -6.01 2.53 -1.14
N GLU A 8 -7.31 2.51 -0.84
CA GLU A 8 -8.26 1.55 -1.43
C GLU A 8 -8.23 1.63 -2.96
N THR A 9 -8.32 2.84 -3.49
CA THR A 9 -8.30 3.09 -4.93
C THR A 9 -6.98 2.64 -5.55
N ALA A 10 -5.84 2.98 -4.93
CA ALA A 10 -4.52 2.56 -5.40
C ALA A 10 -4.38 1.03 -5.40
N GLY A 11 -4.80 0.35 -4.32
CA GLY A 11 -4.77 -1.10 -4.21
C GLY A 11 -5.58 -1.77 -5.31
N TYR A 12 -6.79 -1.28 -5.57
CA TYR A 12 -7.62 -1.78 -6.65
C TYR A 12 -7.01 -1.54 -8.04
N MET A 13 -6.42 -0.37 -8.30
CA MET A 13 -5.74 -0.09 -9.57
C MET A 13 -4.55 -1.03 -9.81
N VAL A 14 -3.76 -1.33 -8.78
CA VAL A 14 -2.66 -2.31 -8.85
C VAL A 14 -3.22 -3.70 -9.16
N PHE A 15 -4.26 -4.14 -8.44
CA PHE A 15 -4.91 -5.43 -8.67
C PHE A 15 -5.42 -5.57 -10.11
N ARG A 16 -6.00 -4.50 -10.67
CA ARG A 16 -6.49 -4.46 -12.05
C ARG A 16 -5.39 -4.24 -13.10
N ARG A 17 -4.12 -4.14 -12.69
CA ARG A 17 -2.95 -3.87 -13.56
C ARG A 17 -3.05 -2.54 -14.33
N ILE A 18 -3.82 -1.59 -13.80
CA ILE A 18 -3.90 -0.22 -14.35
C ILE A 18 -2.60 0.52 -14.04
N VAL A 19 -2.06 0.31 -12.83
CA VAL A 19 -0.75 0.82 -12.41
C VAL A 19 0.11 -0.33 -11.93
N LYS A 20 1.43 -0.19 -12.06
CA LYS A 20 2.37 -1.20 -11.57
C LYS A 20 2.59 -1.05 -10.06
N LEU A 21 2.81 -2.17 -9.37
CA LEU A 21 3.07 -2.20 -7.92
C LEU A 21 4.35 -1.44 -7.54
N ASP A 22 5.41 -1.54 -8.35
CA ASP A 22 6.68 -0.84 -8.11
C ASP A 22 6.51 0.67 -8.13
N MET A 23 5.75 1.20 -9.09
CA MET A 23 5.43 2.61 -9.18
C MET A 23 4.66 3.09 -7.94
N VAL A 24 3.68 2.31 -7.46
CA VAL A 24 2.90 2.66 -6.26
C VAL A 24 3.76 2.56 -5.00
N ASP A 25 4.63 1.55 -4.90
CA ASP A 25 5.57 1.40 -3.79
C ASP A 25 6.54 2.60 -3.70
N ASP A 26 7.08 3.04 -4.84
CA ASP A 26 7.96 4.21 -4.93
C ASP A 26 7.21 5.52 -4.60
N LEU A 27 5.94 5.67 -5.00
CA LEU A 27 5.17 6.90 -4.75
C LEU A 27 4.63 7.02 -3.32
N ILE A 28 3.99 5.95 -2.83
CA ILE A 28 3.20 5.96 -1.58
C ILE A 28 3.40 4.70 -0.74
N GLY A 29 4.39 3.85 -1.04
CA GLY A 29 4.58 2.59 -0.31
C GLY A 29 4.88 2.80 1.16
N GLY A 30 5.79 3.73 1.47
CA GLY A 30 6.14 4.06 2.86
C GLY A 30 4.94 4.54 3.68
N VAL A 31 4.14 5.48 3.14
CA VAL A 31 2.95 5.98 3.82
C VAL A 31 1.83 4.94 3.92
N THR A 32 1.73 4.04 2.94
CA THR A 32 0.79 2.92 2.97
C THR A 32 1.09 1.98 4.14
N LEU A 33 2.35 1.56 4.29
CA LEU A 33 2.78 0.68 5.39
C LEU A 33 2.58 1.35 6.77
N VAL A 34 2.94 2.63 6.88
CA VAL A 34 2.79 3.41 8.11
C VAL A 34 1.32 3.65 8.49
N PHE A 35 0.45 3.81 7.50
CA PHE A 35 -0.98 3.90 7.73
C PHE A 35 -1.55 2.55 8.17
N TRP A 36 -1.25 1.48 7.44
CA TRP A 36 -1.80 0.16 7.73
C TRP A 36 -1.37 -0.37 9.10
N SER A 37 -0.12 -0.13 9.52
CA SER A 37 0.36 -0.54 10.86
C SER A 37 -0.41 0.10 12.03
N ARG A 38 -1.07 1.24 11.80
CA ARG A 38 -1.92 1.93 12.79
C ARG A 38 -3.40 1.61 12.61
N ALA A 39 -3.83 1.42 11.37
CA ALA A 39 -5.23 1.22 11.04
C ALA A 39 -5.71 -0.23 11.20
N ASN A 40 -4.82 -1.23 11.07
CA ASN A 40 -5.17 -2.65 10.98
C ASN A 40 -6.10 -3.13 12.13
N ALA A 41 -5.74 -2.84 13.38
CA ALA A 41 -6.50 -3.28 14.55
C ALA A 41 -7.86 -2.58 14.65
N TRP A 42 -7.95 -1.34 14.15
CA TRP A 42 -9.23 -0.64 14.07
C TRP A 42 -10.10 -1.17 12.93
N ALA A 43 -9.52 -1.40 11.75
CA ALA A 43 -10.22 -1.98 10.61
C ALA A 43 -10.84 -3.33 10.99
N GLU A 44 -10.08 -4.19 11.67
CA GLU A 44 -10.58 -5.49 12.13
C GLU A 44 -11.76 -5.36 13.12
N ARG A 45 -11.68 -4.44 14.08
CA ARG A 45 -12.82 -4.16 14.97
C ARG A 45 -14.06 -3.73 14.20
N ILE A 46 -13.91 -2.87 13.19
CA ILE A 46 -15.04 -2.42 12.36
C ILE A 46 -15.62 -3.57 11.54
N ARG A 47 -14.78 -4.44 10.97
CA ARG A 47 -15.24 -5.64 10.23
C ARG A 47 -16.11 -6.53 11.12
N ILE A 48 -15.66 -6.80 12.34
CA ILE A 48 -16.42 -7.60 13.32
C ILE A 48 -17.73 -6.90 13.70
N GLN A 49 -17.68 -5.61 14.03
CA GLN A 49 -18.86 -4.86 14.49
C GLN A 49 -19.95 -4.73 13.41
N THR A 50 -19.54 -4.56 12.15
CA THR A 50 -20.46 -4.31 11.03
C THR A 50 -20.81 -5.57 10.24
N GLY A 51 -20.11 -6.67 10.47
CA GLY A 51 -20.21 -7.89 9.65
C GLY A 51 -19.71 -7.70 8.20
N ASN A 52 -18.98 -6.61 7.91
CA ASN A 52 -18.46 -6.31 6.58
C ASN A 52 -16.95 -6.60 6.52
N PRO A 53 -16.51 -7.77 6.01
CA PRO A 53 -15.09 -8.10 5.94
C PRO A 53 -14.32 -7.23 4.93
N LYS A 54 -15.02 -6.55 4.00
CA LYS A 54 -14.39 -5.76 2.93
C LYS A 54 -13.89 -4.40 3.37
N TYR A 55 -14.14 -4.02 4.62
CA TYR A 55 -13.69 -2.73 5.12
C TYR A 55 -12.15 -2.66 5.07
N PHE A 56 -11.62 -1.70 4.30
CA PHE A 56 -10.18 -1.54 4.06
C PHE A 56 -9.47 -2.73 3.37
N GLU A 57 -10.19 -3.56 2.61
CA GLU A 57 -9.60 -4.77 2.00
C GLU A 57 -8.46 -4.46 1.02
N TRP A 58 -8.56 -3.40 0.21
CA TRP A 58 -7.55 -3.11 -0.80
C TRP A 58 -6.33 -2.41 -0.21
N CYS A 59 -6.51 -1.61 0.84
CA CYS A 59 -5.41 -1.05 1.60
C CYS A 59 -4.60 -2.14 2.31
N GLU A 60 -5.27 -3.11 2.95
CA GLU A 60 -4.62 -4.28 3.55
C GLU A 60 -3.82 -5.04 2.50
N TRP A 61 -4.50 -5.43 1.41
CA TRP A 61 -3.88 -6.18 0.33
C TRP A 61 -2.68 -5.44 -0.26
N LEU A 62 -2.79 -4.13 -0.49
CA LEU A 62 -1.70 -3.31 -1.02
C LEU A 62 -0.50 -3.27 -0.06
N ALA A 63 -0.73 -3.09 1.23
CA ALA A 63 0.33 -3.08 2.25
C ALA A 63 1.09 -4.42 2.30
N GLU A 64 0.37 -5.54 2.19
CA GLU A 64 0.99 -6.87 2.11
C GLU A 64 1.84 -7.04 0.84
N ARG A 65 1.31 -6.68 -0.33
CA ARG A 65 2.05 -6.81 -1.60
C ARG A 65 3.31 -5.95 -1.61
N ILE A 66 3.25 -4.74 -1.06
CA ILE A 66 4.44 -3.89 -0.87
C ILE A 66 5.44 -4.59 0.05
N THR A 67 4.99 -5.09 1.20
CA THR A 67 5.86 -5.77 2.16
C THR A 67 6.57 -6.96 1.53
N GLU A 68 5.83 -7.84 0.85
CA GLU A 68 6.37 -9.00 0.14
C GLU A 68 7.37 -8.60 -0.94
N ARG A 69 7.05 -7.57 -1.74
CA ARG A 69 7.95 -7.06 -2.77
C ARG A 69 9.27 -6.59 -2.16
N ARG A 70 9.24 -5.79 -1.11
CA ARG A 70 10.42 -5.23 -0.46
C ARG A 70 11.28 -6.31 0.21
N VAL A 71 10.64 -7.33 0.79
CA VAL A 71 11.35 -8.52 1.31
C VAL A 71 12.05 -9.28 0.19
N LYS A 72 11.40 -9.44 -0.97
CA LYS A 72 11.95 -10.24 -2.09
C LYS A 72 13.02 -9.53 -2.90
N LEU A 73 12.85 -8.23 -3.17
CA LEU A 73 13.68 -7.48 -4.12
C LEU A 73 14.53 -6.40 -3.47
N GLY A 74 14.40 -6.21 -2.15
CA GLY A 74 14.94 -5.05 -1.47
C GLY A 74 14.11 -3.79 -1.73
N HIS A 75 14.43 -2.74 -0.98
CA HIS A 75 13.84 -1.42 -1.14
C HIS A 75 14.93 -0.37 -0.91
N GLU A 76 15.67 -0.06 -1.97
CA GLU A 76 16.68 0.98 -1.92
C GLU A 76 16.05 2.37 -2.08
N PRO A 77 16.44 3.35 -1.25
CA PRO A 77 16.00 4.73 -1.41
C PRO A 77 16.39 5.29 -2.77
N ALA A 78 15.50 6.06 -3.40
CA ALA A 78 15.74 6.72 -4.68
C ALA A 78 17.07 7.53 -4.73
N PRO A 79 17.49 8.27 -3.68
CA PRO A 79 18.78 8.97 -3.69
C PRO A 79 19.99 8.07 -3.91
N THR A 80 19.89 6.78 -3.52
CA THR A 80 20.96 5.79 -3.73
C THR A 80 20.80 5.10 -5.07
N ARG A 81 19.58 4.61 -5.37
CA ARG A 81 19.28 3.81 -6.57
C ARG A 81 19.44 4.62 -7.87
N ASP A 82 18.95 5.85 -7.86
CA ASP A 82 18.83 6.72 -9.05
C ASP A 82 19.78 7.92 -8.97
N ALA A 83 20.89 7.79 -8.22
CA ALA A 83 21.85 8.86 -7.97
C ALA A 83 22.43 9.51 -9.25
N ALA A 84 22.43 8.77 -10.36
CA ALA A 84 22.96 9.21 -11.66
C ALA A 84 21.87 9.67 -12.65
N TRP A 85 20.63 9.83 -12.20
CA TRP A 85 19.50 10.19 -13.08
C TRP A 85 19.70 11.54 -13.77
N ARG A 86 19.33 11.62 -15.06
CA ARG A 86 19.35 12.81 -15.91
C ARG A 86 18.09 12.81 -16.79
N GLU A 87 17.58 14.00 -17.12
CA GLU A 87 16.40 14.23 -17.98
C GLU A 87 16.62 13.84 -19.45
#